data_AF-A0ABD1DPQ7-F1
#
_entry.id   AF-A0ABD1DPQ7-F1
#
_cell.length_a   1.000
_cell.length_b   1.000
_cell.length_c   1.000
_cell.angle_alpha   90.00
_cell.angle_beta   90.00
_cell.angle_gamma   90.00
#
_symmetry.space_group_name_H-M   'P 1'
#
loop_
_entity.id
_entity.type
_entity.pdbx_description
1 polymer ?
#
loop_
_entity_poly.entity_id
_entity_poly.type
_entity_poly.pdbx_seq_one_letter_code
_entity_poly.pdbx_strand_id
1 'polypeptide(L)'
;MCREALQLSQGDWELLTRTARSLQLPYDSTVDFHPQFEGFTQGTQVGQADAVLLIYPLQLPMKDITKQQNLRIYSQATPANTPAMTWPIIAIGWLDLDEPTLAATHLRQGYQPYLRSPFNVWNERPTGFGGASNFVTGAGGFLQAILNGYAGIRLHDSELTLKPRLPPGTTRLFIPRIHYMQSVFSLEILPDKFTISTDLANLTPLEFLVDNQGYEMCSFCVVSGVHNATLRFRRGVLNGCQLRPTTLNMRLADQNGGATNR
;
A
#
# COMPACT_ATOMS: atom_id res chain seq x y z
N MET A 1 20.20 -2.46 -5.77
CA MET A 1 20.92 -2.72 -4.50
C MET A 1 22.35 -2.25 -4.63
N CYS A 2 22.82 -1.42 -3.71
CA CYS A 2 24.22 -1.01 -3.64
C CYS A 2 25.03 -2.16 -3.03
N ARG A 3 25.85 -2.85 -3.84
CA ARG A 3 26.66 -4.01 -3.42
C ARG A 3 27.52 -3.72 -2.19
N GLU A 4 28.04 -2.50 -2.11
CA GLU A 4 28.90 -2.01 -1.03
C GLU A 4 28.20 -1.99 0.34
N ALA A 5 26.88 -1.82 0.38
CA ALA A 5 26.12 -1.76 1.63
C ALA A 5 25.93 -3.12 2.30
N LEU A 6 25.97 -4.21 1.52
CA LEU A 6 25.65 -5.56 2.02
C LEU A 6 26.89 -6.36 2.45
N GLN A 7 28.09 -5.87 2.17
CA GLN A 7 29.37 -6.51 2.54
C GLN A 7 29.46 -8.00 2.15
N LEU A 8 28.82 -8.40 1.04
CA LEU A 8 28.77 -9.78 0.58
C LEU A 8 30.03 -10.16 -0.22
N SER A 9 30.46 -11.42 -0.10
CA SER A 9 31.45 -11.99 -1.00
C SER A 9 30.94 -11.96 -2.45
N GLN A 10 31.84 -12.06 -3.44
CA GLN A 10 31.41 -12.14 -4.83
C GLN A 10 30.54 -13.36 -5.11
N GLY A 11 30.89 -14.53 -4.54
CA GLY A 11 30.12 -15.76 -4.71
C GLY A 11 28.71 -15.65 -4.15
N ASP A 12 28.56 -15.07 -2.96
CA ASP A 12 27.23 -14.87 -2.34
C ASP A 12 26.39 -13.87 -3.12
N TRP A 13 27.00 -12.80 -3.63
CA TRP A 13 26.31 -11.83 -4.47
C TRP A 13 25.78 -12.45 -5.76
N GLU A 14 26.59 -13.27 -6.44
CA GLU A 14 26.19 -13.97 -7.65
C GLU A 14 25.08 -14.99 -7.36
N LEU A 15 25.19 -15.75 -6.27
CA LEU A 15 24.17 -16.69 -5.84
C LEU A 15 22.84 -15.98 -5.52
N LEU A 16 22.87 -14.92 -4.72
CA LEU A 16 21.68 -14.15 -4.36
C LEU A 16 21.00 -13.55 -5.60
N THR A 17 21.78 -12.97 -6.50
CA THR A 17 21.27 -12.40 -7.75
C THR A 17 20.65 -13.49 -8.64
N ARG A 18 21.29 -14.65 -8.76
CA ARG A 18 20.77 -15.78 -9.53
C ARG A 18 19.48 -16.34 -8.94
N THR A 19 19.42 -16.50 -7.62
CA THR A 19 18.23 -16.98 -6.91
C THR A 19 17.07 -16.00 -7.07
N ALA A 20 17.29 -14.71 -6.82
CA ALA A 20 16.26 -13.68 -6.94
C ALA A 20 15.66 -13.61 -8.36
N ARG A 21 16.49 -13.76 -9.41
CA ARG A 21 16.04 -13.82 -10.81
C ARG A 21 15.29 -15.10 -11.17
N SER A 22 15.46 -16.16 -10.38
CA SER A 22 14.82 -17.46 -10.61
C SER A 22 13.52 -17.63 -9.84
N LEU A 23 13.15 -16.69 -8.97
CA LEU A 23 11.88 -16.71 -8.25
C LEU A 23 10.71 -16.60 -9.25
N GLN A 24 9.73 -17.49 -9.08
CA GLN A 24 8.51 -17.50 -9.88
C GLN A 24 7.33 -17.08 -9.01
N LEU A 25 6.46 -16.25 -9.58
CA LEU A 25 5.14 -15.98 -9.03
C LEU A 25 4.12 -16.69 -9.93
N PRO A 26 3.29 -17.59 -9.38
CA PRO A 26 2.20 -18.18 -10.13
C PRO A 26 1.34 -17.06 -10.75
N TYR A 27 0.96 -17.25 -12.00
CA TYR A 27 0.05 -16.35 -12.71
C TYR A 27 -0.74 -17.15 -13.73
N ASP A 28 -2.06 -17.01 -13.66
CA ASP A 28 -3.00 -17.61 -14.61
C ASP A 28 -3.40 -16.53 -15.61
N SER A 29 -2.91 -16.63 -16.83
CA SER A 29 -3.20 -15.68 -17.91
C SER A 29 -4.61 -15.81 -18.50
N THR A 30 -5.32 -16.92 -18.23
CA THR A 30 -6.67 -17.16 -18.75
C THR A 30 -7.69 -16.37 -17.94
N VAL A 31 -7.54 -16.39 -16.61
CA VAL A 31 -8.42 -15.66 -15.68
C VAL A 31 -7.81 -14.31 -15.26
N ASP A 32 -6.53 -14.09 -15.57
CA ASP A 32 -5.77 -12.89 -15.26
C ASP A 32 -5.67 -12.63 -13.76
N PHE A 33 -5.11 -13.59 -13.00
CA PHE A 33 -4.90 -13.46 -11.56
C PHE A 33 -3.63 -14.20 -11.10
N HIS A 34 -3.19 -13.95 -9.87
CA HIS A 34 -2.06 -14.62 -9.22
C HIS A 34 -2.56 -15.70 -8.26
N PRO A 35 -2.45 -16.99 -8.61
CA PRO A 35 -2.68 -18.09 -7.67
C PRO A 35 -1.81 -17.98 -6.42
N GLN A 36 -2.36 -18.35 -5.26
CA GLN A 36 -1.69 -18.25 -3.95
C GLN A 36 -0.46 -19.17 -3.88
N PHE A 37 -0.57 -20.34 -4.49
CA PHE A 37 0.48 -21.35 -4.58
C PHE A 37 0.27 -22.19 -5.85
N GLU A 38 1.28 -22.99 -6.21
CA GLU A 38 1.20 -23.90 -7.35
C GLU A 38 0.09 -24.94 -7.15
N GLY A 39 -0.83 -25.05 -8.11
CA GLY A 39 -1.99 -25.94 -8.02
C GLY A 39 -3.17 -25.39 -7.23
N PHE A 40 -3.15 -24.11 -6.83
CA PHE A 40 -4.32 -23.45 -6.23
C PHE A 40 -5.53 -23.51 -7.16
N THR A 41 -6.67 -23.91 -6.61
CA THR A 41 -7.95 -23.97 -7.33
C THR A 41 -8.86 -22.85 -6.84
N GLN A 42 -9.50 -22.12 -7.75
CA GLN A 42 -10.43 -21.06 -7.37
C GLN A 42 -11.58 -21.61 -6.50
N GLY A 43 -11.95 -20.83 -5.48
CA GLY A 43 -12.93 -21.25 -4.48
C GLY A 43 -12.35 -22.05 -3.31
N THR A 44 -11.08 -22.47 -3.35
CA THR A 44 -10.39 -22.96 -2.15
C THR A 44 -10.36 -21.85 -1.09
N GLN A 45 -10.88 -22.14 0.10
CA GLN A 45 -10.91 -21.17 1.18
C GLN A 45 -9.50 -20.76 1.62
N VAL A 46 -9.30 -19.45 1.80
CA VAL A 46 -8.05 -18.90 2.30
C VAL A 46 -8.20 -18.46 3.75
N GLY A 47 -7.20 -18.70 4.59
CA GLY A 47 -7.28 -18.36 6.01
C GLY A 47 -7.28 -16.85 6.27
N GLN A 48 -6.52 -16.10 5.47
CA GLN A 48 -6.28 -14.66 5.61
C GLN A 48 -5.77 -14.05 4.30
N ALA A 49 -5.55 -12.73 4.29
CA ALA A 49 -4.91 -12.05 3.17
C ALA A 49 -3.54 -12.67 2.84
N ASP A 50 -3.33 -13.05 1.58
CA ASP A 50 -2.09 -13.65 1.09
C ASP A 50 -1.72 -13.08 -0.29
N ALA A 51 -2.26 -13.62 -1.39
CA ALA A 51 -1.93 -13.13 -2.74
C ALA A 51 -2.30 -11.66 -2.96
N VAL A 52 -3.33 -11.15 -2.26
CA VAL A 52 -3.67 -9.71 -2.26
C VAL A 52 -2.58 -8.83 -1.62
N LEU A 53 -1.63 -9.41 -0.87
CA LEU A 53 -0.47 -8.70 -0.34
C LEU A 53 0.54 -8.31 -1.43
N LEU A 54 0.44 -8.92 -2.62
CA LEU A 54 1.17 -8.48 -3.82
C LEU A 54 0.72 -7.06 -4.22
N ILE A 55 -0.55 -6.72 -4.00
CA ILE A 55 -1.11 -5.39 -4.27
C ILE A 55 -0.62 -4.39 -3.22
N TYR A 56 -0.80 -4.71 -1.94
CA TYR A 56 -0.32 -3.93 -0.82
C TYR A 56 0.02 -4.87 0.35
N PRO A 57 1.21 -4.78 0.97
CA PRO A 57 2.16 -3.68 0.87
C PRO A 57 3.23 -3.81 -0.22
N LEU A 58 3.32 -4.95 -0.93
CA LEU A 58 4.40 -5.14 -1.90
C LEU A 58 4.35 -4.16 -3.07
N GLN A 59 3.15 -3.70 -3.47
CA GLN A 59 2.95 -2.81 -4.61
C GLN A 59 3.56 -3.36 -5.90
N LEU A 60 3.43 -4.68 -6.10
CA LEU A 60 3.90 -5.35 -7.31
C LEU A 60 3.20 -4.75 -8.54
N PRO A 61 3.95 -4.27 -9.54
CA PRO A 61 3.35 -3.81 -10.78
C PRO A 61 2.55 -4.92 -11.44
N MET A 62 1.26 -4.66 -11.69
CA MET A 62 0.33 -5.57 -12.34
C MET A 62 -0.75 -4.75 -13.06
N LYS A 63 -1.45 -5.33 -14.04
CA LYS A 63 -2.59 -4.66 -14.68
C LYS A 63 -3.71 -4.44 -13.67
N ASP A 64 -4.50 -3.38 -13.88
CA ASP A 64 -5.67 -3.10 -13.04
C ASP A 64 -6.67 -4.25 -13.05
N ILE A 65 -6.84 -4.91 -14.21
CA ILE A 65 -7.67 -6.10 -14.31
C ILE A 65 -7.12 -7.26 -13.46
N THR A 66 -5.80 -7.50 -13.45
CA THR A 66 -5.17 -8.51 -12.59
C THR A 66 -5.41 -8.21 -11.12
N LYS A 67 -5.22 -6.95 -10.71
CA LYS A 67 -5.48 -6.47 -9.35
C LYS A 67 -6.95 -6.69 -8.97
N GLN A 68 -7.88 -6.36 -9.87
CA GLN A 68 -9.32 -6.54 -9.67
C GLN A 68 -9.68 -8.02 -9.51
N GLN A 69 -9.14 -8.91 -10.35
CA GLN A 69 -9.41 -10.34 -10.26
C GLN A 69 -8.87 -10.96 -8.98
N ASN A 70 -7.63 -10.61 -8.60
CA ASN A 70 -7.08 -11.00 -7.29
C ASN A 70 -8.02 -10.59 -6.15
N LEU A 71 -8.48 -9.34 -6.12
CA LEU A 71 -9.37 -8.88 -5.07
C LEU A 71 -10.71 -9.61 -5.09
N ARG A 72 -11.34 -9.83 -6.25
CA ARG A 72 -12.62 -10.55 -6.36
C ARG A 72 -12.51 -12.00 -5.91
N ILE A 73 -11.56 -12.74 -6.46
CA ILE A 73 -11.37 -14.17 -6.20
C ILE A 73 -11.06 -14.38 -4.72
N TYR A 74 -10.10 -13.62 -4.16
CA TYR A 74 -9.70 -13.81 -2.77
C TYR A 74 -10.70 -13.26 -1.77
N SER A 75 -11.47 -12.21 -2.08
CA SER A 75 -12.56 -11.76 -1.20
C SER A 75 -13.67 -12.81 -1.09
N GLN A 76 -13.97 -13.53 -2.19
CA GLN A 76 -14.97 -14.61 -2.19
C GLN A 76 -14.46 -15.88 -1.49
N ALA A 77 -13.17 -16.18 -1.62
CA ALA A 77 -12.53 -17.31 -0.96
C ALA A 77 -12.26 -17.08 0.55
N THR A 78 -12.33 -15.83 1.01
CA THR A 78 -12.09 -15.49 2.41
C THR A 78 -13.34 -15.75 3.26
N PRO A 79 -13.28 -16.62 4.28
CA PRO A 79 -14.43 -16.91 5.12
C PRO A 79 -14.76 -15.72 6.03
N ALA A 80 -16.04 -15.60 6.40
CA ALA A 80 -16.51 -14.52 7.28
C ALA A 80 -15.79 -14.48 8.64
N ASN A 81 -15.26 -15.61 9.11
CA ASN A 81 -14.52 -15.72 10.36
C ASN A 81 -13.00 -15.50 10.22
N THR A 82 -12.50 -14.97 9.10
CA THR A 82 -11.07 -14.66 8.90
C THR A 82 -10.51 -13.71 9.99
N PRO A 83 -9.19 -13.70 10.27
CA PRO A 83 -8.60 -12.73 11.17
C PRO A 83 -8.85 -11.27 10.75
N ALA A 84 -8.97 -10.37 11.73
CA ALA A 84 -9.32 -8.94 11.55
C ALA A 84 -8.41 -8.17 10.57
N MET A 85 -7.19 -8.65 10.34
CA MET A 85 -6.21 -8.00 9.46
C MET A 85 -6.49 -8.19 7.95
N THR A 86 -7.35 -9.14 7.56
CA THR A 86 -7.57 -9.50 6.15
C THR A 86 -8.31 -8.41 5.38
N TRP A 87 -9.47 -8.00 5.88
CA TRP A 87 -10.35 -7.06 5.16
C TRP A 87 -9.76 -5.66 4.95
N PRO A 88 -8.98 -5.08 5.89
CA PRO A 88 -8.31 -3.82 5.65
C PRO A 88 -7.35 -3.84 4.45
N ILE A 89 -6.62 -4.94 4.21
CA ILE A 89 -5.73 -5.10 3.04
C ILE A 89 -6.55 -5.11 1.75
N ILE A 90 -7.67 -5.83 1.73
CA ILE A 90 -8.60 -5.86 0.58
C ILE A 90 -9.19 -4.46 0.34
N ALA A 91 -9.57 -3.74 1.39
CA ALA A 91 -10.08 -2.37 1.28
C ALA A 91 -9.05 -1.43 0.64
N ILE A 92 -7.78 -1.54 1.03
CA ILE A 92 -6.68 -0.79 0.42
C ILE A 92 -6.54 -1.12 -1.07
N GLY A 93 -6.57 -2.40 -1.45
CA GLY A 93 -6.49 -2.80 -2.86
C GLY A 93 -7.64 -2.24 -3.72
N TRP A 94 -8.86 -2.15 -3.18
CA TRP A 94 -9.98 -1.49 -3.85
C TRP A 94 -9.79 0.03 -4.00
N LEU A 95 -9.13 0.68 -3.03
CA LEU A 95 -8.80 2.12 -3.14
C LEU A 95 -7.76 2.38 -4.23
N ASP A 96 -6.79 1.47 -4.42
CA ASP A 96 -5.82 1.55 -5.51
C ASP A 96 -6.51 1.50 -6.89
N LEU A 97 -7.67 0.84 -7.00
CA LEU A 97 -8.49 0.75 -8.21
C LEU A 97 -9.55 1.84 -8.32
N ASP A 98 -9.53 2.84 -7.45
CA ASP A 98 -10.56 3.89 -7.39
C ASP A 98 -11.99 3.37 -7.19
N GLU A 99 -12.14 2.29 -6.41
CA GLU A 99 -13.43 1.65 -6.06
C GLU A 99 -13.84 1.94 -4.60
N PRO A 100 -14.24 3.18 -4.23
CA PRO A 100 -14.50 3.57 -2.85
C PRO A 100 -15.67 2.81 -2.21
N THR A 101 -16.68 2.41 -2.99
CA THR A 101 -17.83 1.67 -2.47
C THR A 101 -17.44 0.26 -2.01
N LEU A 102 -16.60 -0.42 -2.80
CA LEU A 102 -16.05 -1.73 -2.43
C LEU A 102 -15.09 -1.59 -1.26
N ALA A 103 -14.21 -0.59 -1.28
CA ALA A 103 -13.32 -0.30 -0.16
C ALA A 103 -14.06 -0.04 1.15
N ALA A 104 -15.14 0.75 1.12
CA ALA A 104 -15.94 1.06 2.30
C ALA A 104 -16.62 -0.18 2.89
N THR A 105 -17.07 -1.10 2.03
CA THR A 105 -17.64 -2.39 2.46
C THR A 105 -16.62 -3.24 3.20
N HIS A 106 -15.43 -3.42 2.61
CA HIS A 106 -14.37 -4.22 3.22
C HIS A 106 -13.75 -3.54 4.45
N LEU A 107 -13.68 -2.21 4.48
CA LEU A 107 -13.28 -1.47 5.69
C LEU A 107 -14.23 -1.81 6.84
N ARG A 108 -15.55 -1.72 6.64
CA ARG A 108 -16.56 -2.06 7.67
C ARG A 108 -16.44 -3.51 8.13
N GLN A 109 -16.25 -4.43 7.19
CA GLN A 109 -16.01 -5.84 7.51
C GLN A 109 -14.79 -5.99 8.43
N GLY A 110 -13.71 -5.24 8.21
CA GLY A 110 -12.45 -5.33 8.98
C GLY A 110 -12.50 -4.83 10.42
N TYR A 111 -13.55 -4.13 10.84
CA TYR A 111 -13.66 -3.64 12.22
C TYR A 111 -14.95 -4.02 12.93
N GLN A 112 -16.13 -3.83 12.30
CA GLN A 112 -17.41 -3.91 13.02
C GLN A 112 -17.63 -5.25 13.75
N PRO A 113 -17.36 -6.42 13.14
CA PRO A 113 -17.56 -7.71 13.81
C PRO A 113 -16.46 -8.04 14.84
N TYR A 114 -15.34 -7.32 14.82
CA TYR A 114 -14.14 -7.61 15.61
C TYR A 114 -14.04 -6.78 16.89
N LEU A 115 -14.73 -5.65 16.96
CA LEU A 115 -14.77 -4.82 18.16
C LEU A 115 -15.56 -5.52 19.29
N ARG A 116 -15.04 -5.41 20.52
CA ARG A 116 -15.71 -5.91 21.73
C ARG A 116 -16.08 -4.77 22.65
N SER A 117 -17.37 -4.70 22.96
CA SER A 117 -17.92 -3.85 24.01
C SER A 117 -17.30 -4.21 25.38
N PRO A 118 -17.18 -3.25 26.33
CA PRO A 118 -17.59 -1.84 26.24
C PRO A 118 -16.51 -0.90 25.68
N PHE A 119 -15.28 -1.37 25.54
CA PHE A 119 -14.14 -0.52 25.21
C PHE A 119 -13.75 -0.53 23.72
N ASN A 120 -14.53 -1.22 22.88
CA ASN A 120 -14.23 -1.42 21.45
C ASN A 120 -12.81 -1.97 21.23
N VAL A 121 -12.41 -2.95 22.03
CA VAL A 121 -11.11 -3.63 21.87
C VAL A 121 -11.19 -4.57 20.67
N TRP A 122 -10.18 -4.54 19.81
CA TRP A 122 -10.09 -5.46 18.68
C TRP A 122 -9.87 -6.89 19.16
N ASN A 123 -10.65 -7.82 18.60
CA ASN A 123 -10.41 -9.24 18.71
C ASN A 123 -9.88 -9.79 17.39
N GLU A 124 -9.14 -10.89 17.44
CA GLU A 124 -8.60 -11.53 16.25
C GLU A 124 -9.70 -11.99 15.31
N ARG A 125 -10.77 -12.57 15.88
CA ARG A 125 -11.87 -13.17 15.12
C ARG A 125 -13.19 -12.41 15.37
N PRO A 126 -14.20 -12.56 14.50
CA PRO A 126 -15.50 -11.93 14.73
C PRO A 126 -16.19 -12.42 16.00
N THR A 127 -17.21 -11.68 16.47
CA THR A 127 -18.03 -12.09 17.62
C THR A 127 -18.58 -13.50 17.43
N GLY A 128 -18.48 -14.32 18.48
CA GLY A 128 -18.90 -15.73 18.46
C GLY A 128 -17.78 -16.72 18.10
N PHE A 129 -16.59 -16.24 17.73
CA PHE A 129 -15.41 -17.07 17.47
C PHE A 129 -14.32 -16.84 18.53
N GLY A 130 -13.57 -17.90 18.84
CA GLY A 130 -12.37 -17.81 19.69
C GLY A 130 -11.21 -17.16 18.94
N GLY A 131 -10.31 -16.51 19.68
CA GLY A 131 -9.15 -15.83 19.12
C GLY A 131 -8.47 -14.92 20.14
N ALA A 132 -7.34 -14.33 19.77
CA ALA A 132 -6.64 -13.40 20.65
C ALA A 132 -7.50 -12.16 20.95
N SER A 133 -7.61 -11.81 22.24
CA SER A 133 -8.14 -10.51 22.67
C SER A 133 -7.06 -9.44 22.57
N ASN A 134 -7.47 -8.18 22.43
CA ASN A 134 -6.55 -7.06 22.22
C ASN A 134 -5.60 -7.31 21.03
N PHE A 135 -6.19 -7.73 19.91
CA PHE A 135 -5.46 -8.12 18.71
C PHE A 135 -4.97 -6.88 17.95
N VAL A 136 -3.78 -6.41 18.35
CA VAL A 136 -3.16 -5.18 17.82
C VAL A 136 -2.93 -5.25 16.31
N THR A 137 -2.71 -6.44 15.74
CA THR A 137 -2.58 -6.62 14.28
C THR A 137 -3.86 -6.21 13.53
N GLY A 138 -5.04 -6.48 14.11
CA GLY A 138 -6.32 -6.03 13.55
C GLY A 138 -6.49 -4.52 13.60
N ALA A 139 -6.18 -3.91 14.75
CA ALA A 139 -6.20 -2.46 14.91
C ALA A 139 -5.18 -1.76 13.99
N GLY A 140 -3.99 -2.35 13.83
CA GLY A 140 -2.97 -1.89 12.90
C GLY A 140 -3.40 -1.99 11.45
N GLY A 141 -4.07 -3.09 11.05
CA GLY A 141 -4.67 -3.23 9.72
C GLY A 141 -5.70 -2.13 9.43
N PHE A 142 -6.59 -1.85 10.37
CA PHE A 142 -7.54 -0.74 10.26
C PHE A 142 -6.83 0.60 10.08
N LEU A 143 -5.81 0.90 10.89
CA LEU A 143 -5.01 2.12 10.76
C LEU A 143 -4.34 2.22 9.39
N GLN A 144 -3.79 1.12 8.87
CA GLN A 144 -3.22 1.09 7.51
C GLN A 144 -4.28 1.37 6.44
N ALA A 145 -5.51 0.89 6.59
CA ALA A 145 -6.58 1.24 5.65
C ALA A 145 -6.87 2.75 5.65
N ILE A 146 -6.76 3.43 6.79
CA ILE A 146 -6.92 4.89 6.88
C ILE A 146 -5.71 5.63 6.28
N LEU A 147 -4.48 5.30 6.71
CA LEU A 147 -3.28 6.03 6.33
C LEU A 147 -2.79 5.68 4.92
N ASN A 148 -2.68 4.39 4.63
CA ASN A 148 -2.10 3.87 3.41
C ASN A 148 -3.19 3.63 2.33
N GLY A 149 -4.44 3.40 2.75
CA GLY A 149 -5.59 3.38 1.84
C GLY A 149 -6.16 4.76 1.57
N TYR A 150 -6.94 5.32 2.52
CA TYR A 150 -7.71 6.54 2.30
C TYR A 150 -6.86 7.80 2.14
N ALA A 151 -5.86 8.03 3.01
CA ALA A 151 -4.91 9.11 2.77
C ALA A 151 -3.91 8.80 1.64
N GLY A 152 -3.86 7.54 1.19
CA GLY A 152 -3.05 7.11 0.06
C GLY A 152 -1.54 7.29 0.27
N ILE A 153 -1.06 7.29 1.53
CA ILE A 153 0.36 7.47 1.84
C ILE A 153 1.12 6.21 1.41
N ARG A 154 1.98 6.34 0.38
CA ARG A 154 2.89 5.29 -0.08
C ARG A 154 4.33 5.76 -0.06
N LEU A 155 5.19 4.87 0.39
CA LEU A 155 6.63 5.04 0.30
C LEU A 155 7.14 4.26 -0.91
N HIS A 156 7.92 4.93 -1.74
CA HIS A 156 8.66 4.36 -2.87
C HIS A 156 10.15 4.66 -2.72
N ASP A 157 10.97 4.07 -3.58
CA ASP A 157 12.44 4.17 -3.47
C ASP A 157 12.97 5.61 -3.43
N SER A 158 12.31 6.56 -4.12
CA SER A 158 12.78 7.95 -4.24
C SER A 158 11.72 9.01 -3.93
N GLU A 159 10.54 8.59 -3.50
CA GLU A 159 9.41 9.50 -3.29
C GLU A 159 8.41 8.95 -2.28
N LEU A 160 7.60 9.86 -1.74
CA LEU A 160 6.41 9.56 -0.95
C LEU A 160 5.20 10.13 -1.69
N THR A 161 4.25 9.29 -2.06
CA THR A 161 3.02 9.71 -2.76
C THR A 161 1.84 9.74 -1.79
N LEU A 162 0.91 10.64 -2.06
CA LEU A 162 -0.35 10.85 -1.35
C LEU A 162 -1.49 10.82 -2.38
N LYS A 163 -2.53 10.04 -2.11
CA LYS A 163 -3.79 10.04 -2.88
C LYS A 163 -4.95 10.30 -1.91
N PRO A 164 -5.14 11.54 -1.47
CA PRO A 164 -6.00 11.85 -0.33
C PRO A 164 -7.48 11.64 -0.66
N ARG A 165 -8.18 10.86 0.18
CA ARG A 165 -9.61 10.60 0.12
C ARG A 165 -10.17 10.51 1.55
N LEU A 166 -11.39 10.97 1.75
CA LEU A 166 -12.08 10.81 3.02
C LEU A 166 -12.56 9.36 3.24
N PRO A 167 -12.39 8.80 4.45
CA PRO A 167 -13.08 7.58 4.86
C PRO A 167 -14.61 7.74 4.79
N PRO A 168 -15.36 6.63 4.59
CA PRO A 168 -16.80 6.67 4.44
C PRO A 168 -17.49 7.27 5.67
N GLY A 169 -18.43 8.18 5.45
CA GLY A 169 -19.20 8.83 6.52
C GLY A 169 -18.43 9.91 7.30
N THR A 170 -17.30 10.39 6.78
CA THR A 170 -16.50 11.46 7.40
C THR A 170 -16.50 12.73 6.54
N THR A 171 -16.24 13.87 7.18
CA THR A 171 -16.10 15.19 6.51
C THR A 171 -14.67 15.73 6.59
N ARG A 172 -13.83 15.14 7.43
CA ARG A 172 -12.45 15.56 7.66
C ARG A 172 -11.60 14.37 8.10
N LEU A 173 -10.41 14.26 7.53
CA LEU A 173 -9.33 13.41 8.04
C LEU A 173 -8.10 14.28 8.26
N PHE A 174 -7.60 14.32 9.50
CA PHE A 174 -6.39 15.08 9.84
C PHE A 174 -5.31 14.14 10.36
N ILE A 175 -4.18 14.12 9.66
CA ILE A 175 -2.97 13.40 10.04
C ILE A 175 -1.97 14.45 10.53
N PRO A 176 -1.75 14.55 11.85
CA PRO A 176 -1.08 15.71 12.44
C PRO A 176 0.40 15.78 12.14
N ARG A 177 1.08 14.63 11.97
CA ARG A 177 2.52 14.58 11.68
C ARG A 177 2.86 13.38 10.81
N ILE A 178 3.53 13.65 9.71
CA ILE A 178 4.18 12.71 8.82
C ILE A 178 5.65 13.10 8.79
N HIS A 179 6.50 12.15 9.15
CA HIS A 179 7.95 12.33 9.13
C HIS A 179 8.51 11.66 7.88
N TYR A 180 9.16 12.43 7.02
CA TYR A 180 9.79 11.91 5.81
C TYR A 180 11.07 12.69 5.51
N MET A 181 12.20 11.98 5.42
CA MET A 181 13.51 12.58 5.07
C MET A 181 13.86 13.81 5.94
N GLN A 182 13.59 13.71 7.24
CA GLN A 182 13.75 14.78 8.26
C GLN A 182 12.83 16.01 8.07
N SER A 183 11.95 15.99 7.08
CA SER A 183 10.85 16.94 7.00
C SER A 183 9.67 16.46 7.83
N VAL A 184 8.92 17.40 8.40
CA VAL A 184 7.72 17.16 9.20
C VAL A 184 6.59 17.99 8.63
N PHE A 185 5.50 17.33 8.25
CA PHE A 185 4.31 18.00 7.73
C PHE A 185 3.04 17.29 8.23
N SER A 186 1.93 18.02 8.21
CA SER A 186 0.60 17.48 8.44
C SER A 186 -0.16 17.35 7.13
N LEU A 187 -1.15 16.46 7.10
CA LEU A 187 -2.09 16.30 5.99
C LEU A 187 -3.52 16.46 6.50
N GLU A 188 -4.23 17.43 5.96
CA GLU A 188 -5.66 17.62 6.19
C GLU A 188 -6.42 17.30 4.90
N ILE A 189 -7.45 16.47 4.99
CA ILE A 189 -8.30 16.06 3.88
C ILE A 189 -9.71 16.52 4.20
N LEU A 190 -10.32 17.22 3.25
CA LEU A 190 -11.69 17.72 3.23
C LEU A 190 -12.40 17.16 1.98
N PRO A 191 -13.73 17.36 1.82
CA PRO A 191 -14.49 16.72 0.74
C PRO A 191 -14.03 17.10 -0.67
N ASP A 192 -13.49 18.30 -0.85
CA ASP A 192 -13.17 18.92 -2.14
C ASP A 192 -11.68 19.25 -2.31
N LYS A 193 -10.88 19.13 -1.24
CA LYS A 193 -9.45 19.47 -1.24
C LYS A 193 -8.70 18.75 -0.14
N PHE A 194 -7.38 18.73 -0.27
CA PHE A 194 -6.47 18.46 0.82
C PHE A 194 -5.47 19.60 1.00
N THR A 195 -4.85 19.65 2.16
CA THR A 195 -3.87 20.65 2.53
C THR A 195 -2.69 19.98 3.23
N ILE A 196 -1.49 20.33 2.81
CA ILE A 196 -0.23 19.92 3.44
C ILE A 196 0.36 21.15 4.12
N SER A 197 0.54 21.07 5.43
CA SER A 197 1.20 22.13 6.20
C SER A 197 2.55 21.62 6.68
N THR A 198 3.63 22.26 6.24
CA THR A 198 5.00 21.85 6.58
C THR A 198 5.45 22.59 7.82
N ASP A 199 5.66 21.87 8.92
CA ASP A 199 6.17 22.46 10.18
C ASP A 199 7.69 22.67 10.07
N LEU A 200 8.39 21.68 9.51
CA LEU A 200 9.83 21.69 9.33
C LEU A 200 10.17 21.15 7.94
N ALA A 201 10.74 22.01 7.09
CA ALA A 201 11.32 21.59 5.84
C ALA A 201 12.81 21.27 6.02
N ASN A 202 13.23 20.07 5.63
CA ASN A 202 14.65 19.83 5.37
C ASN A 202 14.98 20.27 3.94
N LEU A 203 16.03 21.08 3.78
CA LEU A 203 16.44 21.69 2.50
C LEU A 203 17.28 20.76 1.61
N THR A 204 17.48 19.50 2.02
CA THR A 204 17.86 18.45 1.06
C THR A 204 16.82 18.43 -0.06
N PRO A 205 17.18 18.15 -1.33
CA PRO A 205 16.50 18.72 -2.49
C PRO A 205 15.15 18.04 -2.77
N LEU A 206 14.21 18.16 -1.85
CA LEU A 206 12.85 17.68 -1.95
C LEU A 206 11.99 18.78 -2.58
N GLU A 207 11.02 18.37 -3.38
CA GLU A 207 9.96 19.22 -3.89
C GLU A 207 8.62 18.53 -3.66
N PHE A 208 7.57 19.31 -3.41
CA PHE A 208 6.21 18.84 -3.51
C PHE A 208 5.76 18.99 -4.96
N LEU A 209 5.23 17.92 -5.54
CA LEU A 209 4.34 18.00 -6.69
C LEU A 209 2.91 17.88 -6.18
N VAL A 210 2.10 18.92 -6.30
CA VAL A 210 0.68 18.90 -5.93
C VAL A 210 -0.15 19.15 -7.18
N ASP A 211 -1.00 18.20 -7.55
CA ASP A 211 -1.78 18.23 -8.81
C ASP A 211 -0.93 18.57 -10.04
N ASN A 212 0.25 17.95 -10.15
CA ASN A 212 1.28 18.17 -11.19
C ASN A 212 1.94 19.56 -11.18
N GLN A 213 1.71 20.40 -10.17
CA GLN A 213 2.43 21.65 -9.98
C GLN A 213 3.55 21.49 -8.94
N GLY A 214 4.74 22.00 -9.26
CA GLY A 214 5.89 21.93 -8.38
C GLY A 214 5.94 23.08 -7.37
N TYR A 215 6.18 22.74 -6.11
CA TYR A 215 6.35 23.67 -4.99
C TYR A 215 7.68 23.36 -4.29
N GLU A 216 8.47 24.40 -4.06
CA GLU A 216 9.67 24.28 -3.25
C GLU A 216 9.30 24.05 -1.79
N MET A 217 10.08 23.19 -1.11
CA MET A 217 9.89 22.96 0.32
C MET A 217 10.17 24.24 1.10
N CYS A 218 9.25 24.59 2.00
CA CYS A 218 9.37 25.73 2.91
C CYS A 218 8.89 25.33 4.31
N SER A 219 9.50 25.89 5.35
CA SER A 219 9.00 25.72 6.72
C SER A 219 7.84 26.68 6.97
N PHE A 220 6.86 26.24 7.76
CA PHE A 220 5.63 26.96 8.10
C PHE A 220 4.80 27.39 6.89
N CYS A 221 4.87 26.64 5.80
CA CYS A 221 4.09 26.91 4.60
C CYS A 221 3.02 25.87 4.35
N VAL A 222 2.03 26.28 3.56
CA VAL A 222 0.81 25.51 3.31
C VAL A 222 0.63 25.40 1.80
N VAL A 223 0.42 24.18 1.33
CA VAL A 223 0.09 23.89 -0.07
C VAL A 223 -1.21 23.09 -0.10
N SER A 224 -2.09 23.40 -1.03
CA SER A 224 -3.37 22.69 -1.18
C SER A 224 -3.49 22.08 -2.58
N GLY A 225 -4.22 20.97 -2.66
CA GLY A 225 -4.53 20.28 -3.90
C GLY A 225 -5.86 19.54 -3.82
N VAL A 226 -6.21 18.82 -4.87
CA VAL A 226 -7.49 18.13 -5.04
C VAL A 226 -7.30 16.64 -5.28
N HIS A 227 -6.31 16.22 -6.08
CA HIS A 227 -6.20 14.84 -6.55
C HIS A 227 -5.06 14.06 -5.89
N ASN A 228 -3.84 14.60 -5.92
CA ASN A 228 -2.66 13.90 -5.41
C ASN A 228 -1.53 14.86 -5.05
N ALA A 229 -0.62 14.34 -4.23
CA ALA A 229 0.65 15.00 -3.97
C ALA A 229 1.79 13.98 -3.93
N THR A 230 2.98 14.39 -4.36
CA THR A 230 4.19 13.58 -4.31
C THR A 230 5.32 14.41 -3.72
N LEU A 231 6.01 13.87 -2.72
CA LEU A 231 7.25 14.42 -2.19
C LEU A 231 8.39 13.62 -2.80
N ARG A 232 9.25 14.25 -3.59
CA ARG A 232 10.35 13.56 -4.29
C ARG A 232 11.62 14.38 -4.30
N PHE A 233 12.74 13.73 -4.63
CA PHE A 233 14.01 14.44 -4.87
C PHE A 233 14.03 15.14 -6.23
N ARG A 234 14.41 16.43 -6.27
CA ARG A 234 14.62 17.24 -7.48
C ARG A 234 15.68 16.67 -8.42
N ARG A 235 16.61 15.83 -7.91
CA ARG A 235 17.75 15.28 -8.69
C ARG A 235 18.05 13.79 -8.49
N GLY A 236 17.15 12.99 -7.91
CA GLY A 236 17.22 11.51 -7.93
C GLY A 236 18.50 10.82 -7.40
N VAL A 237 19.47 11.57 -6.87
CA VAL A 237 20.76 11.06 -6.41
C VAL A 237 20.87 11.34 -4.92
N LEU A 238 20.91 10.27 -4.14
CA LEU A 238 21.09 10.32 -2.69
C LEU A 238 22.52 9.83 -2.40
N ASN A 239 23.39 10.72 -1.93
CA ASN A 239 24.80 10.43 -1.65
C ASN A 239 25.58 9.80 -2.83
N GLY A 240 25.36 10.27 -4.06
CA GLY A 240 26.00 9.71 -5.26
C GLY A 240 25.36 8.41 -5.79
N CYS A 241 24.39 7.85 -5.06
CA CYS A 241 23.64 6.68 -5.48
C CYS A 241 22.29 7.09 -6.09
N GLN A 242 22.05 6.69 -7.35
CA GLN A 242 20.72 6.70 -7.92
C GLN A 242 20.02 5.40 -7.54
N LEU A 243 19.01 5.48 -6.68
CA LEU A 243 18.14 4.34 -6.39
C LEU A 243 17.35 4.04 -7.66
N ARG A 244 17.67 2.92 -8.32
CA ARG A 244 16.86 2.42 -9.42
C ARG A 244 15.66 1.70 -8.83
N PRO A 245 14.46 1.83 -9.44
CA PRO A 245 13.32 1.01 -9.08
C PRO A 245 13.74 -0.45 -8.99
N THR A 246 13.30 -1.13 -7.95
CA THR A 246 13.48 -2.58 -7.88
C THR A 246 12.63 -3.24 -8.97
N THR A 247 13.18 -3.38 -10.18
CA THR A 247 12.63 -4.28 -11.19
C THR A 247 12.87 -5.70 -10.71
N LEU A 248 11.83 -6.30 -10.15
CA LEU A 248 11.74 -7.74 -9.99
C LEU A 248 11.80 -8.35 -11.41
N ASN A 249 13.00 -8.71 -11.87
CA ASN A 249 13.20 -9.55 -13.06
C ASN A 249 12.77 -11.01 -12.77
N MET A 250 11.66 -11.15 -12.06
CA MET A 250 10.95 -12.39 -11.92
C MET A 250 10.31 -12.66 -13.28
N ARG A 251 10.28 -13.93 -13.68
CA ARG A 251 9.42 -14.33 -14.80
C ARG A 251 7.97 -14.22 -14.30
N LEU A 252 7.42 -13.01 -14.32
CA LEU A 252 5.98 -12.82 -14.36
C LEU A 252 5.54 -13.51 -15.64
N ALA A 253 4.83 -14.63 -15.54
CA ALA A 253 4.32 -15.28 -16.75
C ALA A 253 3.55 -14.23 -17.56
N ASP A 254 3.83 -14.18 -18.87
CA ASP A 254 3.63 -13.03 -19.74
C ASP A 254 2.32 -12.26 -19.47
N GLN A 255 2.44 -11.13 -18.76
CA GLN A 255 1.41 -10.09 -18.76
C GLN A 255 1.51 -9.20 -20.02
N ASN A 256 2.32 -9.59 -21.01
CA ASN A 256 2.71 -8.77 -22.17
C ASN A 256 1.51 -8.28 -22.98
N GLY A 257 1.17 -7.02 -22.71
CA GLY A 257 0.15 -6.22 -23.36
C GLY A 257 0.17 -4.81 -22.78
N GLY A 258 1.29 -4.10 -22.98
CA GLY A 258 1.37 -2.64 -22.90
C GLY A 258 1.39 -2.00 -21.51
N ALA A 259 2.58 -1.77 -20.97
CA ALA A 259 2.86 -0.59 -20.15
C ALA A 259 4.32 -0.15 -20.36
N THR A 260 4.71 0.08 -21.61
CA THR A 260 5.75 1.06 -21.89
C THR A 260 5.14 2.44 -21.72
N ASN A 261 5.53 3.15 -20.68
CA ASN A 261 5.57 4.61 -20.74
C ASN A 261 6.87 5.10 -20.09
N ARG A 262 7.41 6.12 -20.75
CA ARG A 262 8.77 6.67 -20.68
C ARG A 262 9.22 7.10 -19.30
#